data_AF-A0A2H9QC86-F1
#
_entry.id   AF-A0A2H9QC86-F1
#
_cell.length_a   1.000
_cell.length_b   1.000
_cell.length_c   1.000
_cell.angle_alpha   90.00
_cell.angle_beta   90.00
_cell.angle_gamma   90.00
#
_symmetry.space_group_name_H-M   'P 1'
#
loop_
_entity.id
_entity.type
_entity.pdbx_description
1 polymer ?
#
loop_
_entity_poly.entity_id
_entity_poly.type
_entity_poly.pdbx_seq_one_letter_code
_entity_poly.pdbx_strand_id
1 'polypeptide(L)'
;MGMLIRLTGKAQRGIGSIRQDVNISIPEGARVEIKGTQELELIPTLVDNEATRQHAMAEIAKKQRKIGGIVPLITDVSDILTQTACKFAAKALAEGKFAIAIKAKEYAGLLGTEIQPERRFGTELSDYAKFYGTTGILHSDENLVKYGFSENEIAEIRRRLDCLERDAFILTLGTQKNAALALEKVVERINQPGVLEETRRALPNGSNSFLRPLPGKARLYPETDVYPIVIDKKTYAKLKKLDLDGEKAKLAKLLSHDLAGKIIRSPYLQLFYEYHKKANPVTVATTLTDTVVALRRKGVQLSEELMRAVLVLYGEGKISQYAIPEVLKLALTYPSASLEEKVKEKGLTILLNDELKKVVRQNEFNLGKIMSQYRLRVEAEDVKKLIERLKN
;
A
#
# COMPACT_ATOMS: atom_id res chain seq x y z
N MET A 1 4.20 14.59 5.21
CA MET A 1 3.09 14.35 6.17
C MET A 1 3.23 13.05 6.95
N GLY A 2 3.26 11.86 6.31
CA GLY A 2 3.25 10.58 7.04
C GLY A 2 4.35 10.41 8.09
N MET A 3 5.56 10.92 7.84
CA MET A 3 6.64 10.92 8.84
C MET A 3 6.31 11.77 10.06
N LEU A 4 5.71 12.96 9.90
CA LEU A 4 5.32 13.83 11.02
C LEU A 4 4.28 13.15 11.91
N ILE A 5 3.29 12.47 11.31
CA ILE A 5 2.31 11.68 12.05
C ILE A 5 3.00 10.57 12.83
N ARG A 6 3.98 9.88 12.25
CA ARG A 6 4.76 8.83 12.95
C ARG A 6 5.61 9.39 14.09
N LEU A 7 6.14 10.62 13.97
CA LEU A 7 6.92 11.27 15.03
C LEU A 7 6.10 11.54 16.30
N THR A 8 4.76 11.56 16.23
CA THR A 8 3.91 11.65 17.43
C THR A 8 4.09 10.46 18.36
N GLY A 9 4.59 9.32 17.86
CA GLY A 9 4.67 8.05 18.60
C GLY A 9 3.33 7.38 18.86
N LYS A 10 2.21 7.99 18.45
CA LYS A 10 0.84 7.52 18.74
C LYS A 10 0.07 7.05 17.51
N ALA A 11 0.67 7.17 16.33
CA ALA A 11 0.05 6.73 15.09
C ALA A 11 -0.01 5.20 15.01
N GLN A 12 -1.18 4.66 14.67
CA GLN A 12 -1.32 3.25 14.35
C GLN A 12 -0.43 2.90 13.14
N ARG A 13 0.07 1.66 13.13
CA ARG A 13 0.95 1.12 12.08
C ARG A 13 0.45 -0.26 11.69
N GLY A 14 0.63 -0.62 10.42
CA GLY A 14 0.21 -1.91 9.88
C GLY A 14 -0.74 -1.77 8.69
N ILE A 15 -1.20 -2.89 8.16
CA ILE A 15 -2.12 -2.94 7.03
C ILE A 15 -3.43 -2.24 7.43
N GLY A 16 -3.94 -1.36 6.56
CA GLY A 16 -5.19 -0.62 6.80
C GLY A 16 -5.08 0.58 7.74
N SER A 17 -3.93 0.84 8.36
CA SER A 17 -3.71 2.01 9.25
C SER A 17 -3.58 3.34 8.52
N ILE A 18 -3.35 3.30 7.20
CA ILE A 18 -3.19 4.47 6.35
C ILE A 18 -4.19 4.35 5.19
N ARG A 19 -4.95 5.42 4.96
CA ARG A 19 -5.82 5.58 3.80
C ARG A 19 -5.44 6.88 3.11
N GLN A 20 -5.19 6.80 1.81
CA GLN A 20 -4.82 7.93 0.98
C GLN A 20 -5.65 7.87 -0.28
N ASP A 21 -6.42 8.94 -0.46
CA ASP A 21 -7.23 9.18 -1.64
C ASP A 21 -6.69 10.45 -2.29
N VAL A 22 -6.55 10.46 -3.61
CA VAL A 22 -6.07 11.62 -4.37
C VAL A 22 -7.19 12.18 -5.22
N ASN A 23 -7.22 13.50 -5.39
CA ASN A 23 -8.19 14.18 -6.24
C ASN A 23 -7.43 14.79 -7.41
N ILE A 24 -7.82 14.46 -8.63
CA ILE A 24 -7.09 14.85 -9.84
C ILE A 24 -8.05 15.51 -10.83
N SER A 25 -7.58 16.55 -11.49
CA SER A 25 -8.31 17.30 -12.51
C SER A 25 -7.32 17.98 -13.45
N ILE A 26 -7.67 18.07 -14.73
CA ILE A 26 -6.96 18.87 -15.73
C ILE A 26 -7.93 19.87 -16.40
N PRO A 27 -7.43 20.91 -17.09
CA PRO A 27 -8.25 21.70 -18.01
C PRO A 27 -8.95 20.80 -19.04
N GLU A 28 -10.20 21.11 -19.40
CA GLU A 28 -11.08 20.26 -20.24
C GLU A 28 -11.46 18.89 -19.64
N GLY A 29 -11.00 18.60 -18.41
CA GLY A 29 -11.33 17.40 -17.64
C GLY A 29 -12.39 17.64 -16.57
N ALA A 30 -12.37 16.80 -15.54
CA ALA A 30 -13.25 16.91 -14.37
C ALA A 30 -12.54 16.47 -13.10
N ARG A 31 -13.09 16.84 -11.94
CA ARG A 31 -12.56 16.36 -10.67
C ARG A 31 -12.89 14.88 -10.49
N VAL A 32 -11.83 14.08 -10.34
CA VAL A 32 -11.91 12.64 -10.11
C VAL A 32 -11.26 12.30 -8.78
N GLU A 33 -11.97 11.52 -7.95
CA GLU A 33 -11.45 11.00 -6.68
C GLU A 33 -10.92 9.58 -6.91
N ILE A 34 -9.63 9.34 -6.68
CA ILE A 34 -9.02 8.01 -6.79
C ILE A 34 -8.75 7.47 -5.39
N LYS A 35 -9.37 6.33 -5.07
CA LYS A 35 -9.25 5.63 -3.80
C LYS A 35 -8.28 4.48 -3.84
N GLY A 36 -7.76 4.14 -2.67
CA GLY A 36 -6.95 2.95 -2.47
C GLY A 36 -5.51 3.12 -2.96
N THR A 37 -4.98 4.34 -2.88
CA THR A 37 -3.59 4.61 -3.24
C THR A 37 -2.67 4.20 -2.09
N GLN A 38 -2.33 2.91 -2.02
CA GLN A 38 -1.60 2.34 -0.89
C GLN A 38 -0.09 2.62 -0.96
N GLU A 39 0.46 2.68 -2.17
CA GLU A 39 1.89 2.86 -2.42
C GLU A 39 2.18 4.33 -2.75
N LEU A 40 2.87 5.01 -1.84
CA LEU A 40 3.26 6.43 -2.02
C LEU A 40 4.08 6.67 -3.28
N GLU A 41 4.92 5.70 -3.64
CA GLU A 41 5.81 5.77 -4.81
C GLU A 41 5.04 5.71 -6.13
N LEU A 42 3.82 5.16 -6.13
CA LEU A 42 2.97 5.04 -7.32
C LEU A 42 2.13 6.30 -7.57
N ILE A 43 2.03 7.22 -6.59
CA ILE A 43 1.23 8.45 -6.72
C ILE A 43 1.61 9.26 -7.96
N PRO A 44 2.89 9.54 -8.26
CA PRO A 44 3.25 10.31 -9.46
C PRO A 44 2.77 9.64 -10.75
N THR A 45 3.05 8.34 -10.93
CA THR A 45 2.58 7.55 -12.08
C THR A 45 1.06 7.57 -12.21
N LEU A 46 0.35 7.47 -11.08
CA LEU A 46 -1.10 7.51 -11.04
C LEU A 46 -1.65 8.87 -11.44
N VAL A 47 -0.96 9.96 -11.07
CA VAL A 47 -1.31 11.31 -11.50
C VAL A 47 -1.12 11.49 -13.01
N ASP A 48 0.01 11.03 -13.53
CA ASP A 48 0.33 11.13 -14.97
C ASP A 48 -0.65 10.30 -15.81
N ASN A 49 -0.98 9.09 -15.36
CA ASN A 49 -1.94 8.22 -16.04
C ASN A 49 -3.36 8.80 -16.00
N GLU A 50 -3.79 9.40 -14.89
CA GLU A 50 -5.11 10.04 -14.82
C GLU A 50 -5.16 11.31 -15.68
N ALA A 51 -4.11 12.12 -15.72
CA ALA A 51 -4.03 13.26 -16.62
C ALA A 51 -4.11 12.82 -18.09
N THR A 52 -3.37 11.76 -18.45
CA THR A 52 -3.41 11.15 -19.79
C THR A 52 -4.81 10.66 -20.13
N ARG A 53 -5.48 9.98 -19.19
CA ARG A 53 -6.85 9.50 -19.34
C ARG A 53 -7.83 10.64 -19.57
N GLN A 54 -7.78 11.69 -18.76
CA GLN A 54 -8.67 12.83 -18.91
C GLN A 54 -8.46 13.52 -20.26
N HIS A 55 -7.22 13.66 -20.71
CA HIS A 55 -6.91 14.23 -22.01
C HIS A 55 -7.45 13.36 -23.16
N ALA A 56 -7.20 12.05 -23.14
CA ALA A 56 -7.71 11.13 -24.15
C ALA A 56 -9.26 11.14 -24.20
N MET A 57 -9.91 11.20 -23.04
CA MET A 57 -11.37 11.30 -22.96
C MET A 57 -11.91 12.63 -23.50
N ALA A 58 -11.18 13.74 -23.35
CA ALA A 58 -11.53 15.02 -23.96
C ALA A 58 -11.41 14.97 -25.49
N GLU A 59 -10.38 14.30 -26.04
CA GLU A 59 -10.24 14.07 -27.48
C GLU A 59 -11.34 13.17 -28.04
N ILE A 60 -11.71 12.10 -27.32
CA ILE A 60 -12.87 11.28 -27.66
C ILE A 60 -14.14 12.13 -27.66
N ALA A 61 -14.32 13.01 -26.66
CA ALA A 61 -15.49 13.88 -26.58
C ALA A 61 -15.62 14.82 -27.77
N LYS A 62 -14.50 15.35 -28.30
CA LYS A 62 -14.50 16.17 -29.53
C LYS A 62 -15.03 15.39 -30.73
N LYS A 63 -14.75 14.08 -30.83
CA LYS A 63 -15.30 13.20 -31.87
C LYS A 63 -16.77 12.88 -31.61
N GLN A 64 -17.14 12.52 -30.38
CA GLN A 64 -18.52 12.22 -29.99
C GLN A 64 -19.47 13.39 -30.28
N ARG A 65 -19.06 14.64 -30.01
CA ARG A 65 -19.86 15.84 -30.31
C ARG A 65 -20.14 16.04 -31.80
N LYS A 66 -19.32 15.49 -32.70
CA LYS A 66 -19.53 15.54 -34.15
C LYS A 66 -20.48 14.44 -34.64
N ILE A 67 -20.39 13.27 -34.01
CA ILE A 67 -21.19 12.07 -34.35
C ILE A 67 -22.62 12.18 -33.81
N GLY A 68 -22.76 12.70 -32.58
CA GLY A 68 -24.00 12.67 -31.81
C GLY A 68 -24.07 11.48 -30.85
N GLY A 69 -25.17 11.38 -30.11
CA GLY A 69 -25.42 10.29 -29.16
C GLY A 69 -25.92 9.00 -29.81
N ILE A 70 -25.89 7.92 -29.05
CA ILE A 70 -26.43 6.60 -29.39
C ILE A 70 -27.83 6.43 -28.78
N VAL A 71 -28.73 5.78 -29.51
CA VAL A 71 -30.05 5.37 -29.00
C VAL A 71 -29.94 3.94 -28.45
N PRO A 72 -30.52 3.63 -27.27
CA PRO A 72 -30.44 2.30 -26.67
C PRO A 72 -31.41 1.30 -27.33
N LEU A 73 -31.23 1.02 -28.62
CA LEU A 73 -32.00 -0.01 -29.32
C LEU A 73 -31.39 -1.39 -29.02
N ILE A 74 -31.84 -2.00 -27.93
CA ILE A 74 -31.37 -3.30 -27.46
C ILE A 74 -31.94 -4.40 -28.36
N THR A 75 -31.05 -5.25 -28.87
CA THR A 75 -31.40 -6.40 -29.71
C THR A 75 -30.86 -7.68 -29.06
N ASP A 76 -31.70 -8.71 -28.98
CA ASP A 76 -31.26 -10.05 -28.57
C ASP A 76 -30.52 -10.73 -29.74
N VAL A 77 -29.34 -11.25 -29.45
CA VAL A 77 -28.46 -11.97 -30.38
C VAL A 77 -28.06 -13.34 -29.85
N SER A 78 -28.78 -13.84 -28.84
CA SER A 78 -28.51 -15.13 -28.20
C SER A 78 -28.59 -16.30 -29.18
N ASP A 79 -29.49 -16.22 -30.17
CA ASP A 79 -29.70 -17.24 -31.20
C ASP A 79 -28.43 -17.47 -32.06
N ILE A 80 -27.70 -16.39 -32.36
CA ILE A 80 -26.45 -16.42 -33.14
C ILE A 80 -25.37 -17.20 -32.40
N LEU A 81 -25.37 -17.13 -31.07
CA LEU A 81 -24.30 -17.65 -30.21
C LEU A 81 -24.59 -19.05 -29.65
N THR A 82 -25.64 -19.72 -30.12
CA THR A 82 -26.07 -21.04 -29.63
C THR A 82 -25.00 -22.13 -29.74
N GLN A 83 -24.16 -22.08 -30.78
CA GLN A 83 -23.07 -23.04 -31.03
C GLN A 83 -21.68 -22.38 -30.93
N THR A 84 -21.57 -21.32 -30.14
CA THR A 84 -20.32 -20.55 -30.07
C THR A 84 -19.16 -21.34 -29.47
N ALA A 85 -17.97 -21.21 -30.05
CA ALA A 85 -16.73 -21.74 -29.48
C ALA A 85 -16.21 -20.89 -28.31
N CYS A 86 -16.80 -19.71 -28.10
CA CYS A 86 -16.49 -18.82 -27.00
C CYS A 86 -16.97 -19.41 -25.66
N LYS A 87 -16.04 -19.97 -24.87
CA LYS A 87 -16.32 -20.72 -23.64
C LYS A 87 -17.21 -19.98 -22.63
N PHE A 88 -16.96 -18.68 -22.43
CA PHE A 88 -17.71 -17.90 -21.44
C PHE A 88 -19.10 -17.51 -21.95
N ALA A 89 -19.26 -17.26 -23.25
CA ALA A 89 -20.56 -16.97 -23.85
C ALA A 89 -21.45 -18.23 -23.86
N ALA A 90 -20.90 -19.37 -24.30
CA ALA A 90 -21.58 -20.67 -24.25
C ALA A 90 -22.04 -21.01 -22.82
N LYS A 91 -21.16 -20.82 -21.81
CA LYS A 91 -21.51 -21.02 -20.40
C LYS A 91 -22.64 -20.09 -19.95
N ALA A 92 -22.59 -18.81 -20.30
CA ALA A 92 -23.63 -17.85 -19.91
C ALA A 92 -24.99 -18.25 -20.49
N LEU A 93 -25.05 -18.63 -21.76
CA LEU A 93 -26.29 -19.07 -22.43
C LEU A 93 -26.83 -20.38 -21.80
N ALA A 94 -25.96 -21.33 -21.48
CA ALA A 94 -26.34 -22.56 -20.79
C ALA A 94 -26.93 -22.32 -19.39
N GLU A 95 -26.52 -21.24 -18.71
CA GLU A 95 -27.08 -20.79 -17.43
C GLU A 95 -28.40 -19.99 -17.58
N GLY A 96 -28.97 -19.92 -18.79
CA GLY A 96 -30.20 -19.19 -19.09
C GLY A 96 -30.04 -17.67 -19.15
N LYS A 97 -28.81 -17.18 -19.36
CA LYS A 97 -28.55 -15.76 -19.61
C LYS A 97 -28.74 -15.44 -21.09
N PHE A 98 -28.94 -14.16 -21.38
CA PHE A 98 -29.12 -13.62 -22.72
C PHE A 98 -27.85 -12.91 -23.18
N ALA A 99 -27.60 -12.98 -24.48
CA ALA A 99 -26.64 -12.16 -25.19
C ALA A 99 -27.40 -11.03 -25.88
N ILE A 100 -27.21 -9.81 -25.41
CA ILE A 100 -27.88 -8.64 -25.97
C ILE A 100 -26.85 -7.65 -26.49
N ALA A 101 -27.19 -6.98 -27.59
CA ALA A 101 -26.30 -6.05 -28.26
C ALA A 101 -27.01 -4.76 -28.65
N ILE A 102 -26.20 -3.72 -28.83
CA ILE A 102 -26.62 -2.41 -29.32
C ILE A 102 -25.70 -1.96 -30.45
N LYS A 103 -26.27 -1.23 -31.40
CA LYS A 103 -25.53 -0.52 -32.43
C LYS A 103 -24.95 0.78 -31.87
N ALA A 104 -23.65 0.97 -32.02
CA ALA A 104 -22.94 2.21 -31.72
C ALA A 104 -22.56 2.90 -33.04
N LYS A 105 -23.48 3.73 -33.53
CA LYS A 105 -23.38 4.39 -34.86
C LYS A 105 -22.15 5.29 -34.96
N GLU A 106 -21.29 5.05 -35.95
CA GLU A 106 -20.02 5.77 -36.17
C GLU A 106 -18.96 5.66 -35.05
N TYR A 107 -19.08 4.69 -34.13
CA TYR A 107 -18.11 4.45 -33.06
C TYR A 107 -16.98 3.47 -33.42
N ALA A 108 -16.91 2.97 -34.66
CA ALA A 108 -15.84 2.06 -35.07
C ALA A 108 -14.46 2.72 -34.90
N GLY A 109 -13.53 1.99 -34.28
CA GLY A 109 -12.18 2.45 -33.91
C GLY A 109 -12.14 3.36 -32.67
N LEU A 110 -13.27 3.93 -32.24
CA LEU A 110 -13.32 4.82 -31.08
C LEU A 110 -13.34 4.05 -29.76
N LEU A 111 -14.04 2.92 -29.70
CA LEU A 111 -14.10 2.06 -28.51
C LEU A 111 -12.73 1.42 -28.23
N GLY A 112 -11.98 1.13 -29.29
CA GLY A 112 -10.62 0.60 -29.23
C GLY A 112 -9.53 1.62 -28.86
N THR A 113 -9.86 2.92 -28.76
CA THR A 113 -8.87 3.97 -28.44
C THR A 113 -8.31 3.76 -27.03
N GLU A 114 -6.98 3.67 -26.91
CA GLU A 114 -6.29 3.62 -25.62
C GLU A 114 -6.38 4.98 -24.93
N ILE A 115 -6.78 4.96 -23.65
CA ILE A 115 -6.95 6.18 -22.85
C ILE A 115 -5.94 6.26 -21.71
N GLN A 116 -5.44 5.12 -21.24
CA GLN A 116 -4.39 4.99 -20.22
C GLN A 116 -3.74 3.61 -20.40
N PRO A 117 -2.55 3.38 -19.83
CA PRO A 117 -1.86 2.10 -20.00
C PRO A 117 -2.77 0.90 -19.73
N GLU A 118 -2.85 0.02 -20.72
CA GLU A 118 -3.64 -1.22 -20.73
C GLU A 118 -5.17 -1.04 -20.67
N ARG A 119 -5.69 0.19 -20.83
CA ARG A 119 -7.13 0.45 -20.81
C ARG A 119 -7.57 1.33 -21.98
N ARG A 120 -8.67 0.91 -22.59
CA ARG A 120 -9.30 1.57 -23.73
C ARG A 120 -10.60 2.24 -23.32
N PHE A 121 -11.18 3.04 -24.20
CA PHE A 121 -12.50 3.61 -23.99
C PHE A 121 -13.56 2.53 -23.73
N GLY A 122 -13.53 1.43 -24.48
CA GLY A 122 -14.39 0.26 -24.23
C GLY A 122 -14.16 -0.38 -22.86
N THR A 123 -12.95 -0.31 -22.31
CA THR A 123 -12.65 -0.80 -20.95
C THR A 123 -13.32 0.07 -19.88
N GLU A 124 -13.45 1.39 -20.08
CA GLU A 124 -14.23 2.26 -19.18
C GLU A 124 -15.71 1.88 -19.20
N LEU A 125 -16.28 1.72 -20.39
CA LEU A 125 -17.67 1.33 -20.55
C LEU A 125 -17.95 -0.06 -19.96
N SER A 126 -16.97 -0.97 -20.05
CA SER A 126 -17.03 -2.28 -19.39
C SER A 126 -17.07 -2.18 -17.87
N ASP A 127 -16.36 -1.24 -17.24
CA ASP A 127 -16.45 -1.02 -15.79
C ASP A 127 -17.83 -0.51 -15.37
N TYR A 128 -18.42 0.39 -16.16
CA TYR A 128 -19.79 0.86 -15.94
C TYR A 128 -20.78 -0.31 -16.01
N ALA A 129 -20.68 -1.16 -17.03
CA ALA A 129 -21.55 -2.34 -17.16
C ALA A 129 -21.38 -3.31 -15.96
N LYS A 130 -20.14 -3.53 -15.50
CA LYS A 130 -19.87 -4.36 -14.31
C LYS A 130 -20.52 -3.81 -13.04
N PHE A 131 -20.49 -2.50 -12.85
CA PHE A 131 -21.13 -1.86 -11.70
C PHE A 131 -22.65 -2.11 -11.67
N TYR A 132 -23.29 -2.19 -12.84
CA TYR A 132 -24.73 -2.48 -12.98
C TYR A 132 -25.07 -3.98 -13.10
N GLY A 133 -24.11 -4.87 -12.81
CA GLY A 133 -24.41 -6.28 -12.54
C GLY A 133 -24.19 -7.25 -13.71
N THR A 134 -23.42 -6.86 -14.74
CA THR A 134 -22.94 -7.80 -15.77
C THR A 134 -21.45 -8.13 -15.57
N THR A 135 -20.92 -9.04 -16.39
CA THR A 135 -19.48 -9.35 -16.40
C THR A 135 -18.64 -8.31 -17.13
N GLY A 136 -19.28 -7.27 -17.68
CA GLY A 136 -18.69 -6.28 -18.58
C GLY A 136 -19.30 -6.35 -19.98
N ILE A 137 -18.73 -5.59 -20.90
CA ILE A 137 -19.11 -5.58 -22.32
C ILE A 137 -18.02 -6.19 -23.19
N LEU A 138 -18.42 -6.56 -24.40
CA LEU A 138 -17.58 -6.83 -25.56
C LEU A 138 -17.92 -5.81 -26.65
N HIS A 139 -16.95 -5.35 -27.42
CA HIS A 139 -17.21 -4.46 -28.55
C HIS A 139 -16.47 -4.86 -29.82
N SER A 140 -16.96 -4.38 -30.96
CA SER A 140 -16.44 -4.75 -32.30
C SER A 140 -15.00 -4.35 -32.57
N ASP A 141 -14.46 -3.34 -31.89
CA ASP A 141 -13.03 -2.96 -32.02
C ASP A 141 -12.08 -3.92 -31.28
N GLU A 142 -12.60 -4.82 -30.44
CA GLU A 142 -11.81 -5.89 -29.83
C GLU A 142 -11.56 -7.03 -30.81
N ASN A 143 -10.50 -7.79 -30.59
CA ASN A 143 -10.27 -9.01 -31.36
C ASN A 143 -11.13 -10.16 -30.80
N LEU A 144 -12.42 -10.16 -31.17
CA LEU A 144 -13.39 -11.16 -30.71
C LEU A 144 -13.03 -12.60 -31.15
N VAL A 145 -12.29 -12.75 -32.26
CA VAL A 145 -11.81 -14.06 -32.71
C VAL A 145 -10.86 -14.69 -31.69
N LYS A 146 -10.00 -13.89 -31.03
CA LYS A 146 -9.15 -14.37 -29.93
C LYS A 146 -9.94 -14.86 -28.72
N TYR A 147 -11.19 -14.43 -28.56
CA TYR A 147 -12.08 -14.89 -27.50
C TYR A 147 -12.87 -16.16 -27.87
N GLY A 148 -12.75 -16.61 -29.12
CA GLY A 148 -13.43 -17.81 -29.63
C GLY A 148 -14.73 -17.54 -30.38
N PHE A 149 -15.01 -16.28 -30.76
CA PHE A 149 -16.07 -15.98 -31.72
C PHE A 149 -15.58 -16.25 -33.15
N SER A 150 -16.41 -16.88 -33.97
CA SER A 150 -16.20 -17.04 -35.40
C SER A 150 -16.49 -15.75 -36.16
N GLU A 151 -15.85 -15.58 -37.32
CA GLU A 151 -16.13 -14.44 -38.19
C GLU A 151 -17.60 -14.40 -38.65
N ASN A 152 -18.22 -15.57 -38.84
CA ASN A 152 -19.63 -15.71 -39.19
C ASN A 152 -20.55 -15.17 -38.08
N GLU A 153 -20.28 -15.48 -36.81
CA GLU A 153 -21.06 -14.94 -35.69
C GLU A 153 -20.94 -13.41 -35.62
N ILE A 154 -19.73 -12.87 -35.82
CA ILE A 154 -19.50 -11.43 -35.80
C ILE A 154 -20.24 -10.75 -36.97
N ALA A 155 -20.18 -11.33 -38.16
CA ALA A 155 -20.89 -10.82 -39.34
C ALA A 155 -22.41 -10.86 -39.15
N GLU A 156 -22.94 -11.92 -38.56
CA GLU A 156 -24.37 -12.07 -38.31
C GLU A 156 -24.88 -11.09 -37.24
N ILE A 157 -24.09 -10.84 -36.19
CA ILE A 157 -24.39 -9.79 -35.19
C ILE A 157 -24.45 -8.42 -35.87
N ARG A 158 -23.45 -8.09 -36.72
CA ARG A 158 -23.45 -6.83 -37.47
C ARG A 158 -24.67 -6.71 -38.39
N ARG A 159 -25.03 -7.80 -39.08
CA ARG A 159 -26.20 -7.85 -39.96
C ARG A 159 -27.50 -7.64 -39.18
N ARG A 160 -27.66 -8.27 -38.02
CA ARG A 160 -28.84 -8.14 -37.15
C ARG A 160 -29.03 -6.72 -36.62
N LEU A 161 -27.93 -6.06 -36.28
CA LEU A 161 -27.92 -4.69 -35.77
C LEU A 161 -27.94 -3.63 -36.89
N ASP A 162 -27.93 -4.03 -38.16
CA ASP A 162 -27.78 -3.14 -39.31
C ASP A 162 -26.53 -2.24 -39.20
N CYS A 163 -25.41 -2.80 -38.73
CA CYS A 163 -24.15 -2.07 -38.56
C CYS A 163 -23.42 -1.91 -39.91
N LEU A 164 -23.17 -0.65 -40.29
CA LEU A 164 -22.28 -0.32 -41.40
C LEU A 164 -20.80 -0.48 -40.99
N GLU A 165 -19.86 -0.31 -41.92
CA GLU A 165 -18.43 -0.43 -41.64
C GLU A 165 -17.94 0.57 -40.57
N ARG A 166 -18.48 1.80 -40.61
CA ARG A 166 -18.15 2.87 -39.65
C ARG A 166 -18.81 2.67 -38.29
N ASP A 167 -19.77 1.76 -38.19
CA ASP A 167 -20.49 1.48 -36.94
C ASP A 167 -19.75 0.43 -36.12
N ALA A 168 -19.86 0.56 -34.81
CA ALA A 168 -19.46 -0.47 -33.86
C ALA A 168 -20.70 -1.16 -33.28
N PHE A 169 -20.51 -2.34 -32.69
CA PHE A 169 -21.51 -2.91 -31.79
C PHE A 169 -20.94 -3.11 -30.39
N ILE A 170 -21.82 -3.09 -29.41
CA ILE A 170 -21.51 -3.41 -28.01
C ILE A 170 -22.44 -4.53 -27.58
N LEU A 171 -21.87 -5.58 -27.00
CA LEU A 171 -22.52 -6.82 -26.59
C LEU A 171 -22.30 -7.03 -25.09
N THR A 172 -23.30 -7.48 -24.35
CA THR A 172 -23.14 -7.94 -22.96
C THR A 172 -23.88 -9.26 -22.75
N LEU A 173 -23.42 -10.02 -21.75
CA LEU A 173 -24.02 -11.27 -21.31
C LEU A 173 -24.60 -11.08 -19.91
N GLY A 174 -25.84 -11.52 -19.68
CA GLY A 174 -26.47 -11.43 -18.37
C GLY A 174 -27.93 -11.84 -18.38
N THR A 175 -28.61 -11.76 -17.24
CA THR A 175 -30.07 -11.90 -17.22
C THR A 175 -30.68 -10.77 -18.04
N GLN A 176 -31.84 -11.01 -18.67
CA GLN A 176 -32.49 -10.01 -19.53
C GLN A 176 -32.57 -8.62 -18.86
N LYS A 177 -32.95 -8.58 -17.57
CA LYS A 177 -33.02 -7.35 -16.78
C LYS A 177 -31.66 -6.68 -16.55
N ASN A 178 -30.65 -7.42 -16.07
CA ASN A 178 -29.35 -6.82 -15.74
C ASN A 178 -28.57 -6.44 -16.98
N ALA A 179 -28.64 -7.27 -18.01
CA ALA A 179 -28.01 -7.00 -19.28
C ALA A 179 -28.58 -5.73 -19.91
N ALA A 180 -29.91 -5.61 -19.99
CA ALA A 180 -30.57 -4.43 -20.55
C ALA A 180 -30.21 -3.16 -19.78
N LEU A 181 -30.30 -3.21 -18.45
CA LEU A 181 -29.91 -2.10 -17.58
C LEU A 181 -28.44 -1.70 -17.79
N ALA A 182 -27.53 -2.67 -17.90
CA ALA A 182 -26.12 -2.37 -18.11
C ALA A 182 -25.86 -1.68 -19.47
N LEU A 183 -26.50 -2.14 -20.55
CA LEU A 183 -26.37 -1.47 -21.86
C LEU A 183 -27.01 -0.08 -21.88
N GLU A 184 -28.17 0.10 -21.25
CA GLU A 184 -28.78 1.43 -21.07
C GLU A 184 -27.80 2.38 -20.37
N LYS A 185 -27.17 1.93 -19.28
CA LYS A 185 -26.18 2.74 -18.55
C LYS A 185 -24.89 2.98 -19.32
N VAL A 186 -24.46 2.03 -20.15
CA VAL A 186 -23.35 2.24 -21.09
C VAL A 186 -23.72 3.30 -22.13
N VAL A 187 -24.93 3.26 -22.68
CA VAL A 187 -25.42 4.27 -23.63
C VAL A 187 -25.53 5.65 -22.97
N GLU A 188 -26.09 5.74 -21.75
CA GLU A 188 -26.11 6.97 -20.97
C GLU A 188 -24.69 7.53 -20.79
N ARG A 189 -23.72 6.67 -20.47
CA ARG A 189 -22.32 7.09 -20.32
C ARG A 189 -21.72 7.58 -21.65
N ILE A 190 -21.97 6.88 -22.76
CA ILE A 190 -21.49 7.30 -24.09
C ILE A 190 -22.08 8.66 -24.48
N ASN A 191 -23.35 8.88 -24.14
CA ASN A 191 -24.09 10.12 -24.42
C ASN A 191 -23.72 11.31 -23.53
N GLN A 192 -22.77 11.13 -22.61
CA GLN A 192 -22.18 12.22 -21.81
C GLN A 192 -20.70 12.42 -22.22
N PRO A 193 -20.42 13.16 -23.31
CA PRO A 193 -19.06 13.33 -23.81
C PRO A 193 -18.15 14.04 -22.81
N GLY A 194 -16.95 13.50 -22.62
CA GLY A 194 -15.91 14.08 -21.78
C GLY A 194 -15.66 13.28 -20.51
N VAL A 195 -14.93 13.92 -19.60
CA VAL A 195 -14.61 13.37 -18.29
C VAL A 195 -15.76 13.67 -17.33
N LEU A 196 -16.20 12.65 -16.59
CA LEU A 196 -17.23 12.80 -15.57
C LEU A 196 -16.62 12.89 -14.18
N GLU A 197 -17.36 13.56 -13.30
CA GLU A 197 -17.08 13.57 -11.86
C GLU A 197 -17.42 12.20 -11.24
N GLU A 198 -16.40 11.42 -10.89
CA GLU A 198 -16.57 10.05 -10.40
C GLU A 198 -15.50 9.64 -9.38
N THR A 199 -15.83 8.61 -8.60
CA THR A 199 -14.86 7.92 -7.74
C THR A 199 -14.30 6.72 -8.49
N ARG A 200 -12.99 6.57 -8.45
CA ARG A 200 -12.21 5.53 -9.14
C ARG A 200 -11.33 4.79 -8.16
N ARG A 201 -10.86 3.60 -8.53
CA ARG A 201 -9.90 2.82 -7.75
C ARG A 201 -8.53 2.80 -8.43
N ALA A 202 -7.47 2.92 -7.66
CA ALA A 202 -6.10 2.72 -8.14
C ALA A 202 -5.87 1.26 -8.55
N LEU A 203 -5.13 1.04 -9.63
CA LEU A 203 -4.67 -0.28 -10.07
C LEU A 203 -3.15 -0.43 -9.79
N PRO A 204 -2.62 -1.66 -9.70
CA PRO A 204 -1.21 -1.89 -9.38
C PRO A 204 -0.22 -1.29 -10.38
N ASN A 205 -0.62 -1.14 -11.65
CA ASN A 205 0.21 -0.54 -12.71
C ASN A 205 0.17 1.01 -12.70
N GLY A 206 -0.53 1.63 -11.74
CA GLY A 206 -0.72 3.07 -11.67
C GLY A 206 -1.86 3.60 -12.56
N SER A 207 -2.49 2.77 -13.39
CA SER A 207 -3.76 3.14 -14.02
C SER A 207 -4.88 3.14 -12.97
N ASN A 208 -6.08 3.55 -13.35
CA ASN A 208 -7.23 3.56 -12.45
C ASN A 208 -8.48 3.05 -13.16
N SER A 209 -9.48 2.60 -12.40
CA SER A 209 -10.74 2.07 -12.95
C SER A 209 -11.95 2.69 -12.28
N PHE A 210 -13.07 2.76 -13.00
CA PHE A 210 -14.31 3.28 -12.44
C PHE A 210 -14.73 2.42 -11.24
N LEU A 211 -15.22 3.08 -10.18
CA LEU A 211 -15.75 2.41 -9.00
C LEU A 211 -17.23 2.76 -8.80
N ARG A 212 -17.56 4.06 -8.81
CA ARG A 212 -18.92 4.57 -8.63
C ARG A 212 -19.00 6.06 -9.00
N PRO A 213 -20.20 6.60 -9.27
CA PRO A 213 -20.40 8.04 -9.38
C PRO A 213 -19.96 8.76 -8.10
N LEU A 214 -19.56 10.03 -8.21
CA LEU A 214 -19.20 10.82 -7.04
C LEU A 214 -20.39 10.91 -6.06
N PRO A 215 -20.20 10.63 -4.76
CA PRO A 215 -21.26 10.79 -3.79
C PRO A 215 -21.69 12.27 -3.71
N GLY A 216 -22.99 12.50 -3.51
CA GLY A 216 -23.52 13.84 -3.29
C GLY A 216 -22.93 14.52 -2.05
N LYS A 217 -23.16 15.83 -1.93
CA LYS A 217 -22.68 16.62 -0.79
C LYS A 217 -23.22 16.03 0.53
N ALA A 218 -22.31 15.77 1.48
CA ALA A 218 -22.69 15.36 2.82
C ALA A 218 -23.44 16.49 3.52
N ARG A 219 -24.54 16.17 4.20
CA ARG A 219 -25.23 17.08 5.11
C ARG A 219 -24.59 16.95 6.48
N LEU A 220 -24.04 18.04 6.99
CA LEU A 220 -23.41 18.09 8.31
C LEU A 220 -24.34 18.80 9.29
N TYR A 221 -24.49 18.25 10.49
CA TYR A 221 -25.18 18.86 11.62
C TYR A 221 -24.25 18.80 12.85
N PRO A 222 -24.31 19.79 13.76
CA PRO A 222 -23.55 19.73 15.01
C PRO A 222 -23.92 18.47 15.82
N GLU A 223 -22.92 17.76 16.32
CA GLU A 223 -23.09 16.64 17.24
C GLU A 223 -23.50 17.17 18.62
N THR A 224 -24.75 16.93 19.02
CA THR A 224 -25.32 17.46 20.27
C THR A 224 -24.95 16.65 21.50
N ASP A 225 -24.54 15.39 21.33
CA ASP A 225 -24.17 14.51 22.43
C ASP A 225 -22.77 14.80 22.98
N VAL A 226 -21.98 15.61 22.27
CA VAL A 226 -20.60 15.94 22.64
C VAL A 226 -20.47 17.44 22.87
N TYR A 227 -20.05 17.81 24.09
CA TYR A 227 -19.75 19.20 24.40
C TYR A 227 -18.61 19.74 23.51
N PRO A 228 -18.69 21.01 23.08
CA PRO A 228 -17.59 21.66 22.37
C PRO A 228 -16.28 21.64 23.19
N ILE A 229 -15.19 21.20 22.57
CA ILE A 229 -13.86 21.20 23.18
C ILE A 229 -13.20 22.57 22.96
N VAL A 230 -13.07 23.36 24.03
CA VAL A 230 -12.40 24.67 23.97
C VAL A 230 -10.90 24.49 24.24
N ILE A 231 -10.07 24.82 23.24
CA ILE A 231 -8.60 24.82 23.39
C ILE A 231 -8.15 26.25 23.75
N ASP A 232 -7.82 26.50 25.02
CA ASP A 232 -7.37 27.81 25.48
C ASP A 232 -5.91 28.12 25.06
N LYS A 233 -5.53 29.40 25.13
CA LYS A 233 -4.18 29.85 24.75
C LYS A 233 -3.07 29.16 25.56
N LYS A 234 -3.33 28.87 26.85
CA LYS A 234 -2.37 28.20 27.73
C LYS A 234 -2.14 26.75 27.31
N THR A 235 -3.18 26.03 26.91
CA THR A 235 -3.10 24.66 26.40
C THR A 235 -2.43 24.62 25.04
N TYR A 236 -2.80 25.54 24.14
CA TYR A 236 -2.16 25.65 22.82
C TYR A 236 -0.65 25.93 22.94
N ALA A 237 -0.24 26.82 23.84
CA ALA A 237 1.17 27.14 24.07
C ALA A 237 2.01 25.97 24.60
N LYS A 238 1.38 24.96 25.22
CA LYS A 238 2.07 23.73 25.68
C LYS A 238 2.32 22.73 24.54
N LEU A 239 1.68 22.91 23.38
CA LEU A 239 1.84 21.99 22.25
C LEU A 239 3.25 22.12 21.65
N LYS A 240 3.94 21.00 21.55
CA LYS A 240 5.27 20.94 20.94
C LYS A 240 5.13 20.90 19.42
N LYS A 241 5.75 21.86 18.73
CA LYS A 241 5.90 21.81 17.27
C LYS A 241 6.76 20.61 16.89
N LEU A 242 6.24 19.76 16.00
CA LEU A 242 7.00 18.67 15.42
C LEU A 242 7.88 19.22 14.30
N ASP A 243 9.15 18.88 14.34
CA ASP A 243 10.16 19.29 13.36
C ASP A 243 10.91 18.06 12.87
N LEU A 244 10.59 17.62 11.66
CA LEU A 244 11.19 16.43 11.07
C LEU A 244 12.68 16.64 10.77
N ASP A 245 13.05 17.81 10.26
CA ASP A 245 14.43 18.06 9.85
C ASP A 245 15.32 18.30 11.07
N GLY A 246 14.78 18.96 12.11
CA GLY A 246 15.42 19.01 13.43
C GLY A 246 15.63 17.64 14.06
N GLU A 247 14.66 16.72 13.96
CA GLU A 247 14.83 15.34 14.44
C GLU A 247 15.88 14.55 13.62
N LYS A 248 15.92 14.70 12.29
CA LYS A 248 16.99 14.11 11.47
C LYS A 248 18.36 14.64 11.88
N ALA A 249 18.50 15.95 12.08
CA ALA A 249 19.76 16.58 12.47
C ALA A 249 20.24 16.11 13.86
N LYS A 250 19.32 15.88 14.81
CA LYS A 250 19.66 15.29 16.12
C LYS A 250 20.18 13.87 15.99
N LEU A 251 19.50 13.02 15.22
CA LEU A 251 19.91 11.63 15.02
C LEU A 251 21.25 11.53 14.27
N ALA A 252 21.50 12.41 13.30
CA ALA A 252 22.76 12.46 12.55
C ALA A 252 23.99 12.78 13.42
N LYS A 253 23.80 13.46 14.57
CA LYS A 253 24.88 13.69 15.55
C LYS A 253 25.21 12.45 16.39
N LEU A 254 24.31 11.48 16.45
CA LEU A 254 24.39 10.31 17.33
C LEU A 254 24.68 9.01 16.57
N LEU A 255 24.26 8.92 15.31
CA LEU A 255 24.21 7.70 14.52
C LEU A 255 24.67 7.96 13.09
N SER A 256 25.10 6.89 12.41
CA SER A 256 25.34 6.92 10.97
C SER A 256 24.05 7.26 10.20
N HIS A 257 24.20 7.78 8.98
CA HIS A 257 23.06 8.16 8.14
C HIS A 257 22.05 7.02 7.94
N ASP A 258 22.52 5.79 7.70
CA ASP A 258 21.67 4.61 7.57
C ASP A 258 20.89 4.31 8.85
N LEU A 259 21.58 4.24 9.99
CA LEU A 259 20.97 3.89 11.27
C LEU A 259 20.00 4.97 11.76
N ALA A 260 20.34 6.25 11.54
CA ALA A 260 19.44 7.38 11.75
C ALA A 260 18.17 7.25 10.89
N GLY A 261 18.32 6.91 9.61
CA GLY A 261 17.21 6.69 8.67
C GLY A 261 16.32 5.49 9.03
N LYS A 262 16.88 4.45 9.66
CA LYS A 262 16.13 3.31 10.19
C LYS A 262 15.36 3.69 11.46
N ILE A 263 16.03 4.27 12.45
CA ILE A 263 15.40 4.54 13.75
C ILE A 263 14.31 5.61 13.66
N ILE A 264 14.46 6.63 12.82
CA ILE A 264 13.42 7.66 12.65
C ILE A 264 12.12 7.10 12.07
N ARG A 265 12.21 6.01 11.29
CA ARG A 265 11.07 5.28 10.73
C ARG A 265 10.56 4.19 11.67
N SER A 266 11.32 3.82 12.70
CA SER A 266 10.99 2.78 13.67
C SER A 266 9.84 3.19 14.58
N PRO A 267 9.00 2.26 15.08
CA PRO A 267 8.09 2.55 16.18
C PRO A 267 8.83 2.87 17.49
N TYR A 268 10.08 2.40 17.62
CA TYR A 268 10.85 2.47 18.87
C TYR A 268 11.71 3.73 18.99
N LEU A 269 11.41 4.80 18.23
CA LEU A 269 12.18 6.05 18.28
C LEU A 269 12.19 6.68 19.68
N GLN A 270 11.05 6.66 20.38
CA GLN A 270 10.97 7.20 21.75
C GLN A 270 11.77 6.36 22.74
N LEU A 271 11.72 5.03 22.59
CA LEU A 271 12.51 4.11 23.39
C LEU A 271 14.02 4.32 23.16
N PHE A 272 14.45 4.59 21.92
CA PHE A 272 15.83 5.00 21.65
C PHE A 272 16.22 6.25 22.44
N TYR A 273 15.41 7.31 22.40
CA TYR A 273 15.73 8.54 23.14
C TYR A 273 15.75 8.37 24.66
N GLU A 274 15.05 7.38 25.20
CA GLU A 274 15.11 7.07 26.62
C GLU A 274 16.46 6.45 27.04
N TYR A 275 17.07 5.63 26.18
CA TYR A 275 18.27 4.85 26.51
C TYR A 275 19.56 5.32 25.84
N HIS A 276 19.51 6.15 24.79
CA HIS A 276 20.71 6.62 24.06
C HIS A 276 21.72 7.38 24.94
N LYS A 277 21.31 7.94 26.08
CA LYS A 277 22.20 8.61 27.05
C LYS A 277 22.68 7.68 28.16
N LYS A 278 21.96 6.58 28.38
CA LYS A 278 22.25 5.59 29.44
C LYS A 278 23.15 4.45 28.93
N ALA A 279 23.23 4.27 27.62
CA ALA A 279 23.98 3.22 26.96
C ALA A 279 24.52 3.71 25.61
N ASN A 280 25.37 2.92 24.95
CA ASN A 280 25.90 3.29 23.63
C ASN A 280 24.75 3.50 22.60
N PRO A 281 24.60 4.71 22.01
CA PRO A 281 23.53 5.02 21.08
C PRO A 281 23.47 4.06 19.88
N VAL A 282 24.63 3.68 19.34
CA VAL A 282 24.71 2.80 18.16
C VAL A 282 24.18 1.42 18.50
N THR A 283 24.54 0.87 19.67
CA THR A 283 24.06 -0.44 20.13
C THR A 283 22.56 -0.43 20.41
N VAL A 284 22.06 0.63 21.05
CA VAL A 284 20.61 0.79 21.32
C VAL A 284 19.83 0.86 20.00
N ALA A 285 20.26 1.70 19.06
CA ALA A 285 19.59 1.83 17.77
C ALA A 285 19.63 0.51 16.98
N THR A 286 20.80 -0.14 16.88
CA THR A 286 20.96 -1.42 16.17
C THR A 286 20.08 -2.51 16.79
N THR A 287 19.98 -2.55 18.12
CA THR A 287 19.12 -3.51 18.81
C THR A 287 17.65 -3.30 18.42
N LEU A 288 17.16 -2.06 18.45
CA LEU A 288 15.78 -1.71 18.17
C LEU A 288 15.41 -1.82 16.68
N THR A 289 16.34 -1.56 15.76
CA THR A 289 16.06 -1.60 14.31
C THR A 289 16.36 -2.93 13.66
N ASP A 290 17.39 -3.64 14.12
CA ASP A 290 17.91 -4.81 13.42
C ASP A 290 17.64 -6.08 14.24
N THR A 291 18.04 -6.12 15.52
CA THR A 291 17.88 -7.32 16.36
C THR A 291 16.40 -7.64 16.63
N VAL A 292 15.62 -6.67 17.07
CA VAL A 292 14.17 -6.84 17.34
C VAL A 292 13.43 -7.21 16.06
N VAL A 293 13.78 -6.59 14.92
CA VAL A 293 13.16 -6.89 13.63
C VAL A 293 13.53 -8.30 13.15
N ALA A 294 14.77 -8.74 13.34
CA ALA A 294 15.20 -10.10 13.02
C ALA A 294 14.46 -11.15 13.85
N LEU A 295 14.23 -10.89 15.15
CA LEU A 295 13.42 -11.76 16.01
C LEU A 295 11.96 -11.78 15.55
N ARG A 296 11.39 -10.62 15.20
CA ARG A 296 10.03 -10.53 14.65
C ARG A 296 9.85 -11.35 13.37
N ARG A 297 10.84 -11.36 12.47
CA ARG A 297 10.83 -12.20 11.25
C ARG A 297 10.82 -13.69 11.55
N LYS A 298 11.32 -14.11 12.72
CA LYS A 298 11.25 -15.48 13.22
C LYS A 298 9.95 -15.78 13.99
N GLY A 299 8.95 -14.89 13.92
CA GLY A 299 7.66 -15.05 14.59
C GLY A 299 7.64 -14.60 16.05
N VAL A 300 8.71 -14.00 16.56
CA VAL A 300 8.82 -13.57 17.95
C VAL A 300 8.35 -12.12 18.12
N GLN A 301 7.29 -11.88 18.90
CA GLN A 301 6.87 -10.52 19.26
C GLN A 301 7.41 -10.13 20.63
N LEU A 302 8.14 -9.01 20.67
CA LEU A 302 8.67 -8.41 21.90
C LEU A 302 7.81 -7.21 22.30
N SER A 303 7.38 -7.16 23.57
CA SER A 303 6.76 -5.97 24.14
C SER A 303 7.80 -4.90 24.45
N GLU A 304 7.39 -3.63 24.49
CA GLU A 304 8.29 -2.54 24.90
C GLU A 304 8.82 -2.73 26.32
N GLU A 305 8.06 -3.33 27.23
CA GLU A 305 8.50 -3.63 28.60
C GLU A 305 9.69 -4.58 28.63
N LEU A 306 9.66 -5.65 27.82
CA LEU A 306 10.79 -6.57 27.71
C LEU A 306 12.02 -5.89 27.09
N MET A 307 11.80 -5.06 26.06
CA MET A 307 12.89 -4.29 25.45
C MET A 307 13.52 -3.32 26.46
N ARG A 308 12.71 -2.64 27.28
CA ARG A 308 13.18 -1.76 28.37
C ARG A 308 14.04 -2.53 29.37
N ALA A 309 13.57 -3.69 29.84
CA ALA A 309 14.31 -4.50 30.82
C ALA A 309 15.72 -4.88 30.31
N VAL A 310 15.83 -5.31 29.06
CA VAL A 310 17.14 -5.66 28.46
C VAL A 310 18.02 -4.42 28.30
N LEU A 311 17.47 -3.30 27.85
CA LEU A 311 18.24 -2.05 27.69
C LEU A 311 18.71 -1.46 29.03
N VAL A 312 17.97 -1.66 30.12
CA VAL A 312 18.41 -1.31 31.49
C VAL A 312 19.62 -2.16 31.87
N LEU A 313 19.55 -3.48 31.74
CA LEU A 313 20.67 -4.37 32.06
C LEU A 313 21.93 -4.03 31.25
N TYR A 314 21.78 -3.68 29.98
CA TYR A 314 22.89 -3.23 29.15
C TYR A 314 23.43 -1.86 29.58
N GLY A 315 22.57 -0.89 29.85
CA GLY A 315 22.98 0.45 30.28
C GLY A 315 23.67 0.47 31.66
N GLU A 316 23.31 -0.46 32.54
CA GLU A 316 23.98 -0.67 33.83
C GLU A 316 25.30 -1.46 33.71
N GLY A 317 25.67 -1.90 32.50
CA GLY A 317 26.87 -2.69 32.27
C GLY A 317 26.80 -4.10 32.86
N LYS A 318 25.60 -4.67 33.07
CA LYS A 318 25.45 -6.05 33.57
C LYS A 318 25.61 -7.10 32.47
N ILE A 319 25.34 -6.73 31.23
CA ILE A 319 25.44 -7.60 30.05
C ILE A 319 26.26 -6.94 28.95
N SER A 320 26.92 -7.73 28.11
CA SER A 320 27.59 -7.22 26.91
C SER A 320 26.59 -6.93 25.78
N GLN A 321 26.99 -6.08 24.84
CA GLN A 321 26.25 -5.82 23.61
C GLN A 321 26.00 -7.10 22.79
N TYR A 322 26.89 -8.08 22.90
CA TYR A 322 26.78 -9.36 22.20
C TYR A 322 25.80 -10.31 22.87
N ALA A 323 25.53 -10.15 24.17
CA ALA A 323 24.54 -10.94 24.90
C ALA A 323 23.09 -10.49 24.64
N ILE A 324 22.87 -9.24 24.20
CA ILE A 324 21.53 -8.66 23.99
C ILE A 324 20.57 -9.59 23.23
N PRO A 325 20.94 -10.23 22.10
CA PRO A 325 20.02 -11.13 21.39
C PRO A 325 19.59 -12.35 22.21
N GLU A 326 20.50 -12.92 23.02
CA GLU A 326 20.19 -14.08 23.87
C GLU A 326 19.36 -13.66 25.09
N VAL A 327 19.64 -12.50 25.68
CA VAL A 327 18.83 -11.97 26.78
C VAL A 327 17.42 -11.60 26.31
N LEU A 328 17.27 -11.05 25.10
CA LEU A 328 15.94 -10.81 24.52
C LEU A 328 15.14 -12.10 24.34
N LYS A 329 15.78 -13.23 24.01
CA LYS A 329 15.11 -14.53 23.95
C LYS A 329 14.70 -15.02 25.34
N LEU A 330 15.57 -14.87 26.34
CA LEU A 330 15.24 -15.21 27.73
C LEU A 330 14.06 -14.38 28.26
N ALA A 331 14.01 -13.10 27.89
CA ALA A 331 12.95 -12.19 28.28
C ALA A 331 11.56 -12.60 27.76
N LEU A 332 11.47 -13.46 26.74
CA LEU A 332 10.19 -14.02 26.28
C LEU A 332 9.64 -15.09 27.21
N THR A 333 10.53 -15.81 27.89
CA THR A 333 10.18 -16.96 28.72
C THR A 333 9.98 -16.55 30.18
N TYR A 334 10.61 -15.46 30.60
CA TYR A 334 10.62 -15.03 32.00
C TYR A 334 10.11 -13.60 32.15
N PRO A 335 9.36 -13.30 33.23
CA PRO A 335 8.97 -11.94 33.56
C PRO A 335 10.17 -11.00 33.69
N SER A 336 10.00 -9.72 33.33
CA SER A 336 11.05 -8.70 33.42
C SER A 336 11.71 -8.62 34.81
N ALA A 337 10.95 -8.90 35.88
CA ALA A 337 11.43 -8.84 37.26
C ALA A 337 12.49 -9.91 37.60
N SER A 338 12.44 -11.08 36.97
CA SER A 338 13.41 -12.17 37.21
C SER A 338 14.51 -12.25 36.14
N LEU A 339 14.49 -11.34 35.16
CA LEU A 339 15.41 -11.39 34.03
C LEU A 339 16.88 -11.26 34.45
N GLU A 340 17.18 -10.41 35.42
CA GLU A 340 18.56 -10.26 35.93
C GLU A 340 19.09 -11.56 36.56
N GLU A 341 18.27 -12.21 37.38
CA GLU A 341 18.64 -13.48 38.03
C GLU A 341 18.88 -14.57 36.98
N LYS A 342 18.04 -14.65 35.95
CA LYS A 342 18.19 -15.62 34.86
C LYS A 342 19.39 -15.33 33.97
N VAL A 343 19.76 -14.07 33.78
CA VAL A 343 21.02 -13.69 33.12
C VAL A 343 22.23 -14.19 33.90
N LYS A 344 22.20 -14.13 35.23
CA LYS A 344 23.26 -14.69 36.09
C LYS A 344 23.30 -16.22 36.01
N GLU A 345 22.15 -16.89 36.14
CA GLU A 345 22.03 -18.36 36.08
C GLU A 345 22.52 -18.92 34.74
N LYS A 346 22.22 -18.23 33.63
CA LYS A 346 22.66 -18.63 32.27
C LYS A 346 24.09 -18.21 31.94
N GLY A 347 24.81 -17.59 32.87
CA GLY A 347 26.20 -17.17 32.66
C GLY A 347 26.36 -16.08 31.59
N LEU A 348 25.34 -15.22 31.41
CA LEU A 348 25.37 -14.11 30.44
C LEU A 348 25.79 -12.78 31.07
N THR A 349 26.11 -12.78 32.36
CA THR A 349 26.64 -11.59 33.06
C THR A 349 28.05 -11.27 32.58
N ILE A 350 28.31 -9.97 32.41
CA ILE A 350 29.64 -9.50 32.03
C ILE A 350 30.67 -9.84 33.11
N LEU A 351 31.89 -10.17 32.69
CA LEU A 351 33.02 -10.40 33.57
C LEU A 351 33.70 -9.07 33.89
N LEU A 352 33.82 -8.75 35.17
CA LEU A 352 34.43 -7.50 35.64
C LEU A 352 35.78 -7.77 36.33
N ASN A 353 36.64 -6.74 36.32
CA ASN A 353 37.86 -6.62 37.12
C ASN A 353 38.71 -7.91 37.19
N ASP A 354 38.67 -8.62 38.31
CA ASP A 354 39.58 -9.72 38.60
C ASP A 354 39.24 -11.00 37.83
N GLU A 355 37.97 -11.24 37.53
CA GLU A 355 37.57 -12.34 36.65
C GLU A 355 38.05 -12.07 35.22
N LEU A 356 37.91 -10.83 34.76
CA LEU A 356 38.37 -10.43 33.42
C LEU A 356 39.91 -10.54 33.31
N LYS A 357 40.66 -10.13 34.34
CA LYS A 357 42.13 -10.31 34.40
C LYS A 357 42.53 -11.78 34.32
N LYS A 358 41.82 -12.67 35.03
CA LYS A 358 42.08 -14.12 34.96
C LYS A 358 41.89 -14.63 33.54
N VAL A 359 40.78 -14.28 32.89
CA VAL A 359 40.50 -14.69 31.50
C VAL A 359 41.55 -14.15 30.54
N VAL A 360 41.97 -12.89 30.68
CA VAL A 360 43.01 -12.29 29.82
C VAL A 360 44.36 -13.01 29.98
N ARG A 361 44.78 -13.32 31.21
CA ARG A 361 46.03 -14.06 31.48
C ARG A 361 45.98 -15.50 30.99
N GLN A 362 44.86 -16.20 31.22
CA GLN A 362 44.66 -17.58 30.76
C GLN A 362 44.69 -17.72 29.24
N ASN A 363 44.29 -16.67 28.52
CA ASN A 363 44.27 -16.64 27.06
C ASN A 363 45.48 -15.90 26.46
N GLU A 364 46.58 -15.77 27.20
CA GLU A 364 47.86 -15.23 26.72
C GLU A 364 47.73 -13.84 26.09
N PHE A 365 46.82 -13.00 26.61
CA PHE A 365 46.55 -11.66 26.08
C PHE A 365 46.12 -11.64 24.60
N ASN A 366 45.57 -12.73 24.09
CA ASN A 366 45.09 -12.82 22.71
C ASN A 366 43.60 -12.42 22.65
N LEU A 367 43.33 -11.22 22.13
CA LEU A 367 41.97 -10.69 21.98
C LEU A 367 41.06 -11.63 21.16
N GLY A 368 41.58 -12.24 20.09
CA GLY A 368 40.81 -13.14 19.23
C GLY A 368 40.33 -14.40 19.97
N LYS A 369 41.23 -15.06 20.71
CA LYS A 369 40.88 -16.23 21.55
C LYS A 369 39.83 -15.86 22.61
N ILE A 370 40.03 -14.75 23.31
CA ILE A 370 39.12 -14.27 24.37
C ILE A 370 37.73 -13.99 23.79
N MET A 371 37.67 -13.24 22.68
CA MET A 371 36.40 -12.93 22.04
C MET A 371 35.72 -14.17 21.47
N SER A 372 36.46 -15.19 21.02
CA SER A 372 35.87 -16.44 20.54
C SER A 372 35.21 -17.25 21.67
N GLN A 373 35.80 -17.27 22.86
CA GLN A 373 35.33 -18.10 23.97
C GLN A 373 34.33 -17.37 24.89
N TYR A 374 34.52 -16.06 25.10
CA TYR A 374 33.79 -15.29 26.11
C TYR A 374 32.97 -14.15 25.53
N ARG A 375 32.70 -14.14 24.21
CA ARG A 375 32.01 -13.05 23.49
C ARG A 375 30.81 -12.47 24.21
N LEU A 376 29.97 -13.31 24.80
CA LEU A 376 28.72 -12.90 25.44
C LEU A 376 28.95 -12.24 26.81
N ARG A 377 30.13 -12.42 27.39
CA ARG A 377 30.46 -12.02 28.76
C ARG A 377 31.55 -10.96 28.84
N VAL A 378 32.06 -10.45 27.72
CA VAL A 378 33.11 -9.43 27.71
C VAL A 378 32.84 -8.37 26.65
N GLU A 379 33.27 -7.15 26.91
CA GLU A 379 33.32 -6.09 25.91
C GLU A 379 34.70 -6.00 25.28
N ALA A 380 34.76 -5.91 23.95
CA ALA A 380 36.02 -5.92 23.22
C ALA A 380 36.93 -4.74 23.61
N GLU A 381 36.32 -3.59 23.90
CA GLU A 381 37.05 -2.38 24.28
C GLU A 381 37.68 -2.49 25.68
N ASP A 382 36.96 -3.09 26.63
CA ASP A 382 37.46 -3.33 27.99
C ASP A 382 38.59 -4.35 28.01
N VAL A 383 38.46 -5.43 27.22
CA VAL A 383 39.53 -6.42 27.05
C VAL A 383 40.78 -5.77 26.44
N LYS A 384 40.61 -4.93 25.41
CA LYS A 384 41.72 -4.22 24.76
C LYS A 384 42.46 -3.29 25.73
N LYS A 385 41.71 -2.43 26.45
CA LYS A 385 42.27 -1.53 27.47
C LYS A 385 43.01 -2.29 28.57
N LEU A 386 42.45 -3.42 29.01
CA LEU A 386 43.07 -4.24 30.03
C LEU A 386 44.36 -4.94 29.54
N ILE A 387 44.38 -5.42 28.30
CA ILE A 387 45.61 -5.98 27.68
C ILE A 387 46.70 -4.91 27.59
N GLU A 388 46.37 -3.71 27.13
CA GLU A 388 47.32 -2.59 27.04
C GLU A 388 47.88 -2.22 28.43
N ARG A 389 47.04 -2.18 29.46
CA ARG A 389 47.46 -1.87 30.84
C ARG A 389 48.30 -2.95 31.51
N LEU A 390 48.14 -4.22 31.14
CA LEU A 390 48.87 -5.34 31.76
C LEU A 390 50.15 -5.72 31.01
N LYS A 391 50.33 -5.24 29.77
CA LYS A 391 51.55 -5.43 28.97
C LYS A 391 52.56 -4.30 29.16
N ASN A 392 52.10 -3.11 29.55
CA ASN A 392 52.93 -2.04 30.11
C ASN A 392 53.12 -2.27 31.61
#